data_AF-A0A5A9ND05-F1
#
_entry.id   AF-A0A5A9ND05-F1
#
_cell.length_a   1.000
_cell.length_b   1.000
_cell.length_c   1.000
_cell.angle_alpha   90.00
_cell.angle_beta   90.00
_cell.angle_gamma   90.00
#
_symmetry.space_group_name_H-M   'P 1'
#
loop_
_entity.id
_entity.type
_entity.pdbx_description
1 polymer ?
#
loop_
_entity_poly.entity_id
_entity_poly.type
_entity_poly.pdbx_seq_one_letter_code
_entity_poly.pdbx_strand_id
1 'polypeptide(L)'
;MAFQSIKDFSLELDGAGDAVYRSGEMVTGVVVLDLNREIKVRALGVQGRGLATAHWLENRSVGVNTVYNDYTSRITYFRKRQHLIRETHVEFFLFTSQDEAFDRWH
;
A
#
# COMPACT_ATOMS: atom_id res chain seq x y z
N MET A 1 -10.68 18.18 17.88
CA MET A 1 -9.31 17.65 18.08
C MET A 1 -9.39 16.13 18.28
N ALA A 2 -9.45 15.33 17.22
CA ALA A 2 -9.68 13.87 17.31
C ALA A 2 -8.41 13.04 17.56
N PHE A 3 -7.23 13.67 17.53
CA PHE A 3 -5.94 12.97 17.68
C PHE A 3 -5.46 12.84 19.13
N GLN A 4 -6.12 13.48 20.11
CA GLN A 4 -5.76 13.32 21.54
C GLN A 4 -6.33 12.04 22.17
N SER A 5 -7.29 11.42 21.51
CA SER A 5 -7.98 10.21 21.98
C SER A 5 -7.35 8.91 21.49
N ILE A 6 -6.50 8.96 20.47
CA ILE A 6 -5.79 7.80 19.95
C ILE A 6 -4.45 7.70 20.69
N LYS A 7 -4.22 6.56 21.33
CA LYS A 7 -2.97 6.25 22.03
C LYS A 7 -1.95 5.65 21.08
N ASP A 8 -2.40 4.70 20.25
CA ASP A 8 -1.56 4.06 19.25
C ASP A 8 -2.40 3.64 18.03
N PHE A 9 -1.77 3.60 16.86
CA PHE A 9 -2.39 3.11 15.64
C PHE A 9 -1.34 2.44 14.76
N SER A 10 -1.39 1.11 14.68
CA SER A 10 -0.38 0.29 14.03
C SER A 10 -1.00 -0.80 13.14
N LEU A 11 -0.19 -1.28 12.20
CA LEU A 11 -0.48 -2.44 11.37
C LEU A 11 0.54 -3.51 11.73
N GLU A 12 0.06 -4.65 12.21
CA GLU A 12 0.89 -5.81 12.52
C GLU A 12 0.63 -6.87 11.47
N LEU A 13 1.68 -7.33 10.80
CA LEU A 13 1.58 -8.42 9.83
C LEU A 13 1.95 -9.73 10.53
N ASP A 14 1.33 -10.84 10.13
CA ASP A 14 1.55 -12.14 10.79
C ASP A 14 2.95 -12.73 10.51
N GLY A 15 3.69 -12.16 9.55
CA GLY A 15 5.05 -12.55 9.21
C GLY A 15 6.12 -11.91 10.11
N ALA A 16 7.36 -12.41 10.00
CA ALA A 16 8.52 -11.73 10.58
C ALA A 16 8.64 -10.29 10.05
N GLY A 17 9.27 -9.38 10.82
CA GLY A 17 9.41 -7.97 10.43
C GLY A 17 10.13 -7.75 9.09
N ASP A 18 10.91 -8.72 8.65
CA ASP A 18 11.63 -8.78 7.38
C ASP A 18 11.05 -9.82 6.40
N ALA A 19 9.79 -10.25 6.61
CA ALA A 19 9.13 -11.21 5.76
C ALA A 19 9.12 -10.73 4.29
N VAL A 20 9.60 -11.61 3.41
CA VAL A 20 9.63 -11.38 1.97
C VAL A 20 8.49 -12.15 1.33
N TYR A 21 7.64 -11.43 0.60
CA TYR A 21 6.50 -12.01 -0.09
C TYR A 21 6.74 -12.06 -1.60
N ARG A 22 6.19 -13.09 -2.23
CA ARG A 22 6.23 -13.34 -3.67
C ARG A 22 4.83 -13.33 -4.26
N SER A 23 4.76 -13.32 -5.59
CA SER A 23 3.49 -13.41 -6.30
C SER A 23 2.72 -14.66 -5.86
N GLY A 24 1.44 -14.49 -5.52
CA GLY A 24 0.55 -15.55 -5.06
C GLY A 24 0.60 -15.83 -3.55
N GLU A 25 1.57 -15.27 -2.82
CA GLU A 25 1.60 -15.41 -1.36
C GLU A 25 0.61 -14.46 -0.68
N MET A 26 -0.01 -14.95 0.39
CA MET A 26 -0.99 -14.19 1.15
C MET A 26 -0.31 -13.35 2.22
N VAL A 27 -0.61 -12.06 2.23
CA VAL A 27 -0.20 -11.15 3.30
C VAL A 27 -1.37 -10.97 4.26
N THR A 28 -1.19 -11.42 5.50
CA THR A 28 -2.20 -11.35 6.58
C THR A 28 -1.68 -10.52 7.75
N GLY A 29 -2.61 -10.03 8.57
CA GLY A 29 -2.28 -9.17 9.70
C GLY A 29 -3.50 -8.52 10.33
N VAL A 30 -3.25 -7.71 11.34
CA VAL A 30 -4.24 -6.99 12.13
C VAL A 30 -3.93 -5.50 12.19
N VAL A 31 -4.98 -4.69 12.24
CA VAL A 31 -4.86 -3.25 12.51
C VAL A 31 -5.21 -3.01 13.97
N VAL A 32 -4.25 -2.48 14.72
CA VAL A 32 -4.42 -2.18 16.15
C VAL A 32 -4.71 -0.68 16.29
N LEU A 33 -5.81 -0.36 16.97
CA LEU A 33 -6.20 1.01 17.33
C LEU A 33 -6.37 1.09 18.84
N ASP A 34 -5.37 1.63 19.53
CA ASP A 34 -5.40 1.85 20.98
C ASP A 34 -5.93 3.26 21.27
N LEU A 35 -6.83 3.38 22.24
CA LEU A 35 -7.58 4.59 22.54
C LEU A 35 -7.45 4.98 24.01
N ASN A 36 -7.16 6.24 24.27
CA ASN A 36 -7.11 6.82 25.62
C ASN A 36 -8.52 7.13 26.18
N ARG A 37 -9.54 7.14 25.33
CA ARG A 37 -10.94 7.40 25.67
C ARG A 37 -11.86 6.93 24.55
N GLU A 38 -13.14 6.75 24.85
CA GLU A 38 -14.15 6.37 23.84
C GLU A 38 -14.24 7.40 22.70
N ILE A 39 -14.29 6.91 21.46
CA ILE A 39 -14.50 7.72 20.26
C ILE A 39 -15.48 7.07 19.30
N LYS A 40 -16.16 7.90 18.51
CA LYS A 40 -16.99 7.44 17.39
C LYS A 40 -16.12 7.30 16.14
N VAL A 41 -15.82 6.06 15.76
CA VAL A 41 -15.13 5.75 14.50
C VAL A 41 -16.18 5.53 13.41
N ARG A 42 -16.18 6.39 12.37
CA ARG A 42 -17.13 6.27 11.25
C ARG A 42 -16.71 5.19 10.24
N ALA A 43 -15.43 5.13 9.95
CA ALA A 43 -14.88 4.15 9.02
C ALA A 43 -13.40 3.91 9.34
N LEU A 44 -12.97 2.68 9.11
CA LEU A 44 -11.57 2.26 9.16
C LEU A 44 -11.31 1.40 7.94
N GLY A 45 -10.16 1.57 7.29
CA GLY A 45 -9.79 0.76 6.15
C GLY A 45 -8.29 0.71 5.95
N VAL A 46 -7.86 -0.36 5.31
CA VAL A 46 -6.46 -0.61 4.93
C VAL A 46 -6.35 -0.53 3.41
N GLN A 47 -5.22 -0.03 2.92
CA GLN A 47 -4.92 -0.03 1.49
C GLN A 47 -3.51 -0.55 1.26
N GLY A 48 -3.38 -1.66 0.55
CA GLY A 48 -2.10 -2.15 0.05
C GLY A 48 -1.79 -1.59 -1.33
N ARG A 49 -0.54 -1.20 -1.57
CA ARG A 49 -0.09 -0.75 -2.89
C ARG A 49 1.34 -1.23 -3.16
N GLY A 50 1.55 -1.87 -4.31
CA GLY A 50 2.87 -2.20 -4.84
C GLY A 50 3.26 -1.21 -5.93
N LEU A 51 4.37 -0.48 -5.74
CA LEU A 51 4.87 0.52 -6.70
C LEU A 51 6.33 0.22 -7.06
N ALA A 52 6.64 0.23 -8.35
CA ALA A 52 8.00 0.40 -8.84
C ALA A 52 8.24 1.86 -9.21
N THR A 53 9.38 2.40 -8.79
CA THR A 53 9.88 3.69 -9.25
C THR A 53 11.26 3.48 -9.87
N ALA A 54 11.44 3.96 -11.09
CA ALA A 54 12.71 3.99 -11.78
C ALA A 54 13.18 5.44 -11.92
N HIS A 55 14.47 5.66 -11.69
CA HIS A 55 15.12 6.96 -11.85
C HIS A 55 16.30 6.78 -12.80
N TRP A 56 16.46 7.66 -13.80
CA TRP A 56 17.61 7.63 -14.68
C TRP A 56 18.04 9.03 -15.10
N LEU A 57 19.34 9.17 -15.33
CA LEU A 57 19.95 10.41 -15.78
C LEU A 57 20.41 10.21 -17.22
N GLU A 58 20.12 11.16 -18.09
CA GLU A 58 20.67 11.20 -19.44
C GLU A 58 21.49 12.47 -19.60
N ASN A 59 22.71 12.33 -20.11
CA ASN A 59 23.50 13.47 -20.50
C ASN A 59 23.43 13.67 -22.02
N ARG A 60 23.42 14.93 -22.44
CA ARG A 60 23.56 15.30 -23.85
C ARG A 60 24.62 16.37 -23.99
N SER A 61 25.58 16.13 -24.86
CA SER A 61 26.58 17.14 -25.23
C SER A 61 26.00 18.05 -26.32
N VAL A 62 26.01 19.36 -26.07
CA VAL A 62 25.61 20.40 -27.03
C VAL A 62 26.80 21.35 -27.18
N GLY A 63 27.62 21.10 -28.21
CA GLY A 63 28.91 21.78 -28.37
C GLY A 63 29.87 21.44 -27.23
N VAL A 64 30.35 22.46 -26.51
CA VAL A 64 31.26 22.31 -25.35
C VAL A 64 30.49 22.03 -24.04
N ASN A 65 29.17 22.20 -24.03
CA ASN A 65 28.36 22.04 -22.83
C ASN A 65 27.81 20.61 -22.71
N THR A 66 27.75 20.09 -21.47
CA THR A 66 27.00 18.86 -21.14
C THR A 66 25.76 19.24 -20.36
N VAL A 67 24.59 18.88 -20.89
CA VAL A 67 23.30 19.06 -20.22
C VAL A 67 22.87 17.73 -19.61
N TYR A 68 22.45 17.74 -18.36
CA TYR A 68 21.92 16.57 -17.66
C TYR A 68 20.40 16.67 -17.58
N ASN A 69 19.71 15.60 -17.94
CA ASN A 69 18.29 15.43 -17.76
C ASN A 69 18.05 14.36 -16.71
N ASP A 70 17.18 14.66 -15.75
CA ASP A 70 16.72 13.72 -14.73
C ASP A 70 15.31 13.25 -15.09
N TYR A 71 15.16 11.94 -15.18
CA TYR A 71 13.91 11.28 -15.49
C TYR A 71 13.50 10.33 -14.37
N THR A 72 12.19 10.28 -14.15
CA THR A 72 11.57 9.36 -13.20
C THR A 72 10.35 8.71 -13.84
N SER A 73 10.24 7.39 -13.73
CA SER A 73 9.07 6.61 -14.15
C SER A 73 8.50 5.82 -12.97
N ARG A 74 7.18 5.62 -12.96
CA ARG A 74 6.46 4.94 -11.89
C ARG A 74 5.42 3.99 -12.46
N ILE A 75 5.41 2.75 -11.97
CA ILE A 75 4.40 1.74 -12.31
C ILE A 75 3.76 1.21 -11.03
N THR A 76 2.44 1.11 -11.02
CA THR A 76 1.70 0.50 -9.91
C THR A 76 1.32 -0.92 -10.29
N TYR A 77 1.85 -1.91 -9.56
CA TYR A 77 1.55 -3.33 -9.82
C TYR A 77 0.19 -3.74 -9.27
N PHE A 78 -0.14 -3.29 -8.07
CA PHE A 78 -1.44 -3.51 -7.49
C PHE A 78 -1.85 -2.35 -6.59
N ARG A 79 -3.16 -2.16 -6.48
CA ARG A 79 -3.78 -1.25 -5.52
C ARG A 79 -5.04 -1.90 -5.02
N LYS A 80 -5.07 -2.25 -3.74
CA LYS A 80 -6.21 -2.91 -3.11
C LYS A 80 -6.61 -2.18 -1.85
N ARG A 81 -7.91 -1.92 -1.70
CA ARG A 81 -8.48 -1.27 -0.51
C ARG A 81 -9.45 -2.22 0.16
N GLN A 82 -9.36 -2.33 1.47
CA GLN A 82 -10.30 -3.06 2.30
C GLN A 82 -10.83 -2.16 3.41
N HIS A 83 -12.14 -2.20 3.63
CA HIS A 83 -12.76 -1.50 4.75
C HIS A 83 -12.91 -2.47 5.93
N LEU A 84 -12.36 -2.12 7.08
CA LEU A 84 -12.41 -2.87 8.33
C LEU A 84 -13.61 -2.45 9.18
N ILE A 85 -13.90 -1.15 9.22
CA ILE A 85 -15.13 -0.59 9.79
C ILE A 85 -15.81 0.17 8.66
N ARG A 86 -17.01 -0.26 8.31
CA ARG A 86 -17.93 0.50 7.45
C ARG A 86 -18.98 1.15 8.35
N GLU A 87 -19.63 2.18 7.86
CA GLU A 87 -20.70 2.91 8.57
C GLU A 87 -21.93 2.04 8.91
N THR A 88 -21.86 0.71 8.69
CA THR A 88 -22.88 -0.28 9.05
C THR A 88 -22.24 -1.67 9.14
N HIS A 89 -22.53 -2.37 10.25
CA HIS A 89 -22.27 -3.77 10.65
C HIS A 89 -21.21 -4.62 9.89
N VAL A 90 -20.27 -5.17 10.68
CA VAL A 90 -19.03 -5.86 10.26
C VAL A 90 -19.29 -7.29 9.74
N GLU A 91 -18.71 -7.62 8.58
CA GLU A 91 -18.27 -8.98 8.21
C GLU A 91 -16.90 -8.89 7.50
N PHE A 92 -15.99 -9.82 7.84
CA PHE A 92 -14.65 -9.94 7.26
C PHE A 92 -14.68 -10.82 6.00
N PHE A 93 -14.02 -10.39 4.93
CA PHE A 93 -13.74 -11.22 3.75
C PHE A 93 -12.23 -11.35 3.55
N LEU A 94 -11.72 -12.57 3.62
CA LEU A 94 -10.42 -12.97 3.10
C LEU A 94 -10.52 -12.96 1.57
N PHE A 95 -9.56 -12.37 0.87
CA PHE A 95 -9.53 -12.42 -0.59
C PHE A 95 -8.37 -13.27 -1.08
N THR A 96 -8.67 -14.11 -2.06
CA THR A 96 -7.69 -14.75 -2.93
C THR A 96 -7.39 -13.85 -4.13
N SER A 97 -6.17 -13.95 -4.67
CA SER A 97 -5.80 -13.36 -5.96
C SER A 97 -6.17 -14.32 -7.08
N GLN A 98 -7.46 -14.43 -7.37
CA GLN A 98 -7.98 -14.96 -8.63
C GLN A 98 -8.72 -13.82 -9.33
N ASP A 99 -7.99 -13.03 -10.12
CA ASP A 99 -8.56 -12.33 -11.27
C ASP A 99 -7.67 -12.69 -12.46
N GLU A 100 -8.16 -13.66 -13.25
CA GLU A 100 -7.58 -14.22 -14.47
C GLU A 100 -7.60 -13.22 -15.64
N ALA A 101 -6.93 -12.06 -15.49
CA ALA A 101 -6.85 -11.06 -16.56
C ALA A 101 -5.42 -10.80 -17.07
N PHE A 102 -4.46 -11.68 -16.78
CA PHE A 102 -3.07 -11.53 -17.22
C PHE A 102 -2.74 -12.29 -18.52
N ASP A 103 -3.62 -13.18 -19.01
CA ASP A 103 -3.36 -14.05 -20.16
C ASP A 103 -3.73 -13.46 -21.54
N ARG A 104 -3.74 -12.13 -21.68
CA ARG A 104 -4.09 -11.49 -22.96
C ARG A 104 -3.18 -10.34 -23.36
N TRP A 105 -1.86 -10.54 -23.38
CA TRP A 105 -0.96 -9.74 -24.21
C TRP A 105 0.25 -10.57 -24.70
N HIS A 106 0.09 -11.16 -25.89
CA HIS A 106 1.14 -11.25 -26.90
C HIS A 106 0.86 -10.14 -27.93
#